data_AF-A0AAE0V5R1-F1
#
_entry.id   AF-A0AAE0V5R1-F1
#
_cell.length_a   1.000
_cell.length_b   1.000
_cell.length_c   1.000
_cell.angle_alpha   90.00
_cell.angle_beta   90.00
_cell.angle_gamma   90.00
#
_symmetry.space_group_name_H-M   'P 1'
#
loop_
_entity.id
_entity.type
_entity.pdbx_description
1 polymer ?
#
loop_
_entity_poly.entity_id
_entity_poly.type
_entity_poly.pdbx_seq_one_letter_code
_entity_poly.pdbx_strand_id
1 'polypeptide(L)' 'MERLLDALVGVEVLEVELTEGTAYYNNTDVANLYLAKNSPKSLYNMIIYQSQTIYPLWNNLGDAVSSFVVTL' A
#
# COMPACT_ATOMS: atom_id res chain seq x y z
N MET A 1 6.98 9.04 12.29
CA MET A 1 5.87 9.19 11.34
C MET A 1 6.37 9.80 10.03
N GLU A 2 7.18 10.86 10.09
CA GLU A 2 7.84 11.49 8.92
C GLU A 2 8.52 10.50 7.97
N ARG A 3 9.39 9.61 8.46
CA ARG A 3 10.06 8.60 7.59
C ARG A 3 9.11 7.73 6.76
N LEU A 4 7.89 7.48 7.23
CA LEU A 4 6.90 6.73 6.46
C LEU A 4 6.27 7.62 5.40
N LEU A 5 5.98 8.88 5.72
CA LEU A 5 5.47 9.87 4.77
C LEU A 5 6.51 10.14 3.68
N ASP A 6 7.78 10.28 4.04
CA ASP A 6 8.90 10.42 3.09
C ASP A 6 9.02 9.20 2.15
N ALA A 7 8.84 7.99 2.70
CA ALA A 7 8.81 6.78 1.88
C ALA A 7 7.62 6.77 0.91
N LEU A 8 6.44 7.23 1.36
CA LEU A 8 5.24 7.38 0.53
C LEU A 8 5.39 8.45 -0.56
N VAL A 9 6.16 9.51 -0.29
CA VAL A 9 6.59 10.48 -1.31
C VAL A 9 7.54 9.81 -2.32
N GLY A 10 8.49 9.02 -1.83
CA GLY A 10 9.44 8.28 -2.69
C GLY A 10 8.79 7.22 -3.60
N VAL A 11 7.59 6.73 -3.27
CA VAL A 11 6.78 5.85 -4.12
C VAL A 11 5.62 6.57 -4.82
N GLU A 12 5.64 7.90 -4.86
CA GLU A 12 4.70 8.76 -5.60
C GLU A 12 3.22 8.64 -5.15
N VAL A 13 3.00 8.19 -3.92
CA VAL A 13 1.67 8.12 -3.30
C VAL A 13 1.29 9.45 -2.65
N LEU A 14 2.28 10.17 -2.12
CA LEU A 14 2.11 11.50 -1.55
C LEU A 14 3.00 12.50 -2.27
N GLU A 15 2.58 13.76 -2.26
CA GLU A 15 3.39 14.91 -2.62
C GLU A 15 3.78 15.67 -1.36
N VAL A 16 4.95 16.33 -1.38
CA VAL A 16 5.42 17.17 -0.27
C VAL A 16 5.69 18.58 -0.77
N GLU A 17 5.12 19.55 -0.06
CA GLU A 17 5.35 20.97 -0.29
C GLU A 17 6.05 21.57 0.93
N LEU A 18 7.17 22.26 0.72
CA LEU A 18 7.90 22.96 1.77
C LEU A 18 7.45 24.42 1.79
N THR A 19 6.68 24.80 2.80
CA THR A 19 6.22 26.19 3.01
C THR A 19 6.77 26.70 4.33
N GLU A 20 7.50 27.82 4.30
CA GLU A 20 8.09 28.47 5.49
C GLU A 20 8.95 27.52 6.36
N GLY A 21 9.60 26.53 5.75
CA GLY A 21 10.41 25.54 6.46
C GLY A 21 9.61 24.39 7.10
N THR A 22 8.30 24.34 6.87
CA THR A 22 7.42 23.24 7.31
C THR A 22 7.04 22.37 6.11
N ALA A 23 7.12 21.05 6.27
CA ALA A 23 6.72 20.08 5.24
C ALA A 23 5.22 19.76 5.33
N TYR A 24 4.50 20.00 4.23
CA TYR A 24 3.09 19.70 4.07
C TYR A 24 2.93 18.53 3.10
N TYR A 25 2.30 17.46 3.56
CA TYR A 25 2.07 16.26 2.76
C TYR A 25 0.64 16.29 2.21
N ASN A 26 0.50 16.04 0.92
CA ASN A 26 -0.79 15.98 0.26
C ASN A 26 -0.94 14.70 -0.57
N ASN A 27 -2.16 14.29 -0.83
CA ASN A 27 -2.42 13.13 -1.68
C ASN A 27 -2.23 13.49 -3.15
N THR A 28 -1.56 12.61 -3.88
CA THR A 28 -1.56 12.67 -5.35
C THR A 28 -2.92 12.32 -5.93
N ASP A 29 -3.13 12.61 -7.21
CA ASP A 29 -4.35 12.19 -7.93
C ASP A 29 -4.54 10.67 -7.87
N VAL A 30 -3.45 9.90 -7.93
CA VAL A 30 -3.48 8.44 -7.82
C VAL A 30 -3.94 8.00 -6.44
N ALA A 31 -3.41 8.60 -5.37
CA ALA A 31 -3.84 8.30 -4.01
C ALA A 31 -5.30 8.73 -3.76
N ASN A 32 -5.72 9.88 -4.28
CA ASN A 32 -7.12 10.30 -4.18
C ASN A 32 -8.07 9.37 -4.95
N LEU A 33 -7.65 8.85 -6.11
CA LEU A 33 -8.48 7.96 -6.91
C LEU A 33 -8.58 6.55 -6.31
N TYR A 34 -7.47 5.98 -5.83
CA TYR A 34 -7.40 4.57 -5.43
C TYR A 34 -7.34 4.34 -3.92
N LEU A 35 -6.86 5.29 -3.12
CA LEU A 35 -6.71 5.11 -1.67
C LEU A 35 -7.75 5.88 -0.86
N ALA A 36 -8.38 6.93 -1.42
CA ALA A 36 -9.44 7.65 -0.73
C ALA A 36 -10.68 6.76 -0.58
N LYS A 37 -11.18 6.61 0.66
CA LYS A 37 -12.31 5.72 0.99
C LYS A 37 -13.61 6.06 0.25
N ASN A 38 -13.81 7.34 -0.08
CA ASN A 38 -15.02 7.83 -0.75
C ASN A 38 -14.93 7.83 -2.28
N SER A 39 -13.79 7.43 -2.85
CA SER A 39 -13.65 7.35 -4.31
C SER A 39 -14.45 6.16 -4.87
N PRO A 40 -15.16 6.31 -6.00
CA PRO A 40 -15.85 5.19 -6.66
C PRO A 40 -14.89 4.12 -7.20
N LYS A 41 -13.60 4.44 -7.33
CA LYS A 41 -12.54 3.50 -7.73
C LYS A 41 -11.61 3.12 -6.56
N SER A 42 -12.04 3.37 -5.33
CA SER A 42 -11.24 3.11 -4.15
C SER A 42 -10.90 1.62 -4.02
N LEU A 43 -9.61 1.34 -3.91
CA LEU A 43 -9.04 0.05 -3.55
C LEU A 43 -8.81 -0.07 -2.04
N TYR A 44 -9.22 0.93 -1.24
CA TYR A 44 -8.98 0.98 0.20
C TYR A 44 -9.34 -0.33 0.92
N ASN A 45 -10.57 -0.83 0.74
CA ASN A 45 -11.01 -2.06 1.38
C ASN A 45 -10.24 -3.29 0.88
N MET A 46 -9.86 -3.30 -0.40
CA MET A 46 -9.11 -4.41 -1.00
C MET A 46 -7.68 -4.47 -0.45
N ILE A 47 -7.03 -3.32 -0.25
CA ILE A 47 -5.70 -3.25 0.36
C ILE A 47 -5.74 -3.73 1.81
N ILE A 48 -6.75 -3.31 2.59
CA ILE A 48 -6.93 -3.81 3.96
C ILE A 48 -7.15 -5.32 3.98
N TYR A 49 -8.03 -5.83 3.13
CA TYR A 49 -8.27 -7.27 3.01
C TYR A 49 -6.98 -8.02 2.67
N GLN A 50 -6.21 -7.55 1.68
CA GLN A 50 -4.94 -8.17 1.29
C GLN A 50 -3.92 -8.15 2.43
N SER A 51 -3.81 -7.03 3.16
CA SER A 51 -2.89 -6.93 4.30
C SER A 51 -3.24 -7.91 5.41
N GLN A 52 -4.52 -8.22 5.63
CA GLN A 52 -4.97 -9.08 6.72
C GLN A 52 -5.04 -10.57 6.35
N THR A 53 -5.25 -10.88 5.08
CA THR A 53 -5.50 -12.26 4.63
C THR A 53 -4.40 -12.75 3.71
N ILE A 54 -4.14 -12.04 2.63
CA ILE A 54 -3.18 -12.45 1.61
C ILE A 54 -1.77 -12.38 2.18
N TYR A 55 -1.31 -11.26 2.72
CA TYR A 55 0.06 -11.10 3.22
C TYR A 55 0.49 -12.19 4.22
N PRO A 56 -0.34 -12.58 5.21
CA PRO A 56 -0.03 -13.74 6.07
C PRO A 56 0.05 -15.08 5.33
N LEU A 57 -0.76 -15.31 4.29
CA LEU A 57 -0.70 -16.54 3.49
C LEU A 57 0.63 -16.67 2.74
N TRP A 58 1.26 -15.55 2.33
CA TRP A 58 2.58 -15.58 1.69
C TRP A 58 3.67 -16.21 2.57
N ASN A 59 3.52 -16.20 3.91
CA ASN A 59 4.46 -16.87 4.80
C ASN A 59 4.52 -18.39 4.56
N ASN A 60 3.43 -18.99 4.09
CA ASN A 60 3.33 -20.42 3.80
C ASN A 60 3.54 -20.73 2.30
N LEU A 61 3.96 -19.74 1.50
CA LEU A 61 4.08 -19.93 0.05
C LEU A 61 5.12 -21.01 -0.30
N GLY A 62 6.23 -21.09 0.42
CA GLY A 62 7.25 -22.12 0.21
C GLY A 62 6.71 -23.54 0.44
N ASP A 63 5.91 -23.72 1.49
CA ASP A 63 5.25 -24.99 1.80
C ASP A 63 4.18 -25.34 0.76
N ALA A 64 3.41 -24.34 0.32
CA ALA A 64 2.40 -24.53 -0.73
C ALA A 64 3.03 -24.98 -2.05
N VAL A 65 4.14 -24.36 -2.47
CA VAL A 65 4.88 -24.72 -3.68
C VAL A 65 5.48 -26.13 -3.56
N SER A 66 6.07 -26.44 -2.40
CA SER A 66 6.71 -27.74 -2.16
C SER A 66 5.69 -28.88 -2.13
N SER A 67 4.53 -28.67 -1.49
CA SER A 67 3.43 -29.63 -1.45
C SER A 67 2.82 -29.86 -2.84
N PHE A 68 2.66 -28.81 -3.64
CA PHE A 68 2.13 -28.91 -4.99
C PHE A 68 3.04 -29.71 -5.92
N VAL A 69 4.37 -29.57 -5.80
CA VAL A 69 5.35 -30.33 -6.59
C VAL A 69 5.42 -31.80 -6.18
N VAL A 70 5.15 -32.15 -4.92
CA VAL A 70 5.14 -33.54 -4.43
C VAL A 70 3.85 -34.31 -4.81
N THR A 71 2.79 -33.58 -5.20
CA THR A 71 1.49 -34.19 -5.57
C THR A 71 1.38 -34.48 -7.09
N LEU A 72 2.39 -34.12 -7.90
CA LEU A 72 2.49 -34.38 -9.34
C LEU A 72 3.50 -35.49 -9.65
#